data_AF-A0A5B0X848-F1
#
_entry.id   AF-A0A5B0X848-F1
#
_cell.length_a   1.000
_cell.length_b   1.000
_cell.length_c   1.000
_cell.angle_alpha   90.00
_cell.angle_beta   90.00
_cell.angle_gamma   90.00
#
_symmetry.space_group_name_H-M   'P 1'
#
loop_
_entity.id
_entity.type
_entity.pdbx_description
1 polymer ?
#
loop_
_entity_poly.entity_id
_entity_poly.type
_entity_poly.pdbx_seq_one_letter_code
_entity_poly.pdbx_strand_id
1 'polypeptide(L)'
;MNIENKEMLYTLSKEDLATELTPYYQDFYDQLSDHQKENISFDMVVNDAYKRLHFNNSSPTDTDVGLKLIEYAGESPCTLAIGTVVADAFKLAFKFMGIHESERESATQILLKKLGHDAIHDLFTIVHNIKNSDSITDKSKHTWSLISAVEDILGISGITDCLKETMHWYNWMITGITAVAQLTIWFATGGAAFIVEIALAGPAIARLALNSANAVNTCS
;
A
#
# COMPACT_ATOMS: atom_id res chain seq x y z
N MET A 1 -15.63 21.67 2.31
CA MET A 1 -14.16 21.61 2.17
C MET A 1 -13.91 21.00 0.80
N ASN A 2 -13.51 21.81 -0.18
CA ASN A 2 -13.20 21.32 -1.53
C ASN A 2 -11.83 20.66 -1.46
N ILE A 3 -11.81 19.32 -1.42
CA ILE A 3 -10.60 18.56 -1.68
C ILE A 3 -10.47 18.58 -3.21
N GLU A 4 -9.65 19.48 -3.73
CA GLU A 4 -9.25 19.39 -5.14
C GLU A 4 -8.54 18.05 -5.33
N ASN A 5 -8.92 17.27 -6.34
CA ASN A 5 -8.35 15.97 -6.73
C ASN A 5 -6.84 15.98 -7.08
N LYS A 6 -6.07 16.98 -6.62
CA LYS A 6 -4.65 17.19 -6.93
C LYS A 6 -3.68 16.43 -6.01
N GLU A 7 -4.19 15.63 -5.07
CA GLU A 7 -3.35 15.03 -4.01
C GLU A 7 -2.88 13.61 -4.33
N MET A 8 -3.12 13.07 -5.53
CA MET A 8 -2.81 11.67 -5.86
C MET A 8 -1.80 11.60 -7.00
N LEU A 9 -0.65 10.92 -6.80
CA LEU A 9 0.44 10.93 -7.78
C LEU A 9 0.00 10.41 -9.15
N TYR A 10 -0.91 9.43 -9.19
CA TYR A 10 -1.42 8.85 -10.44
C TYR A 10 -2.35 9.79 -11.24
N THR A 11 -2.80 10.90 -10.66
CA THR A 11 -3.62 11.91 -11.36
C THR A 11 -2.81 13.08 -11.91
N LEU A 12 -1.53 13.15 -11.57
CA LEU A 12 -0.66 14.24 -11.99
C LEU A 12 -0.27 14.08 -13.46
N SER A 13 -0.06 15.22 -14.13
CA SER A 13 0.65 15.21 -15.40
C SER A 13 2.09 14.73 -15.18
N LYS A 14 2.77 14.30 -16.24
CA LYS A 14 4.17 13.87 -16.12
C LYS A 14 5.08 15.00 -15.60
N GLU A 15 4.79 16.26 -15.96
CA GLU A 15 5.55 17.44 -15.52
C GLU A 15 5.32 17.73 -14.03
N ASP A 16 4.07 17.67 -13.58
CA ASP A 16 3.73 17.85 -12.16
C ASP A 16 4.31 16.70 -11.32
N LEU A 17 4.26 15.45 -11.83
CA LEU A 17 4.89 14.31 -11.18
C LEU A 17 6.40 14.50 -11.05
N ALA A 18 7.09 15.02 -12.07
CA ALA A 18 8.50 15.35 -11.95
C ALA A 18 8.76 16.36 -10.82
N THR A 19 7.92 17.37 -10.69
CA THR A 19 8.03 18.37 -9.63
C THR A 19 7.88 17.73 -8.24
N GLU A 20 6.86 16.88 -8.07
CA GLU A 20 6.59 16.19 -6.80
C GLU A 20 7.67 15.17 -6.42
N LEU A 21 8.28 14.48 -7.39
CA LEU A 21 9.31 13.47 -7.12
C LEU A 21 10.71 14.04 -6.91
N THR A 22 10.95 15.29 -7.32
CA THR A 22 12.25 15.98 -7.20
C THR A 22 12.84 15.93 -5.79
N PRO A 23 12.11 16.28 -4.70
CA PRO A 23 12.69 16.30 -3.36
C PRO A 23 13.17 14.92 -2.87
N TYR A 24 12.56 13.83 -3.34
CA TYR A 24 12.90 12.48 -2.92
C TYR A 24 14.01 11.84 -3.75
N TYR A 25 14.21 12.30 -4.99
CA TYR A 25 15.18 11.69 -5.90
C TYR A 25 16.60 11.71 -5.37
N GLN A 26 17.03 12.84 -4.80
CA GLN A 26 18.40 13.00 -4.33
C GLN A 26 18.72 12.03 -3.18
N ASP A 27 17.81 11.89 -2.21
CA ASP A 27 17.98 10.99 -1.07
C ASP A 27 18.16 9.53 -1.51
N PHE A 28 17.45 9.11 -2.54
CA PHE A 28 17.59 7.76 -3.10
C PHE A 28 18.83 7.64 -3.99
N TYR A 29 19.12 8.65 -4.81
CA TYR A 29 20.27 8.67 -5.70
C TYR A 29 21.58 8.58 -4.92
N ASP A 30 21.68 9.25 -3.77
CA ASP A 30 22.88 9.24 -2.94
C ASP A 30 23.18 7.88 -2.30
N GLN A 31 22.18 7.02 -2.17
CA GLN A 31 22.34 5.64 -1.69
C GLN A 31 22.83 4.67 -2.77
N LEU A 32 22.88 5.09 -4.04
CA LEU A 32 23.33 4.26 -5.15
C LEU A 32 24.86 4.20 -5.21
N SER A 33 25.37 3.04 -5.64
CA SER A 33 26.77 2.89 -6.06
C SER A 33 27.08 3.69 -7.32
N ASP A 34 28.35 4.02 -7.55
CA ASP A 34 28.78 4.79 -8.73
C ASP A 34 28.32 4.13 -10.04
N HIS A 35 28.41 2.80 -10.13
CA HIS A 35 27.93 2.06 -11.29
C HIS A 35 26.42 2.20 -11.51
N GLN A 36 25.61 2.23 -10.46
CA GLN A 36 24.16 2.42 -10.58
C GLN A 36 23.83 3.86 -10.98
N LYS A 37 24.56 4.84 -10.43
CA LYS A 37 24.42 6.27 -10.75
C LYS A 37 24.67 6.58 -12.23
N GLU A 38 25.58 5.85 -12.88
CA GLU A 38 25.84 5.96 -14.33
C GLU A 38 24.68 5.45 -15.20
N ASN A 39 23.84 4.57 -14.66
CA ASN A 39 22.79 3.87 -15.41
C ASN A 39 21.38 4.39 -15.12
N ILE A 40 21.24 5.51 -14.43
CA ILE A 40 19.94 6.07 -14.07
C ILE A 40 19.95 7.60 -14.15
N SER A 41 18.85 8.15 -14.66
CA SER A 41 18.60 9.58 -14.65
C SER A 41 17.25 9.87 -14.02
N PHE A 42 17.07 11.10 -13.55
CA PHE A 42 15.80 11.52 -13.00
C PHE A 42 14.66 11.39 -14.02
N ASP A 43 14.92 11.72 -15.29
CA ASP A 43 13.92 11.61 -16.35
C ASP A 43 13.46 10.16 -16.56
N MET A 44 14.37 9.19 -16.47
CA MET A 44 14.03 7.76 -16.52
C MET A 44 13.12 7.36 -15.35
N VAL A 45 13.46 7.81 -14.13
CA VAL A 45 12.65 7.55 -12.93
C VAL A 45 11.24 8.11 -13.09
N VAL A 46 11.10 9.37 -13.50
CA VAL A 46 9.79 10.01 -13.71
C VAL A 46 8.99 9.30 -14.80
N ASN A 47 9.63 8.96 -15.93
CA ASN A 47 8.97 8.24 -17.02
C ASN A 47 8.39 6.90 -16.57
N ASP A 48 9.17 6.11 -15.85
CA ASP A 48 8.76 4.78 -15.43
C ASP A 48 7.78 4.83 -14.25
N ALA A 49 7.94 5.78 -13.31
CA ALA A 49 6.97 6.08 -12.27
C ALA A 49 5.60 6.43 -12.88
N TYR A 50 5.57 7.35 -13.85
CA TYR A 50 4.36 7.77 -14.54
C TYR A 50 3.64 6.59 -15.18
N LYS A 51 4.36 5.74 -15.93
CA LYS A 51 3.81 4.54 -16.57
C LYS A 51 3.24 3.58 -15.53
N ARG A 52 3.98 3.30 -14.45
CA ARG A 52 3.57 2.36 -13.39
C ARG A 52 2.31 2.83 -12.67
N LEU A 53 2.27 4.10 -12.27
CA LEU A 53 1.13 4.72 -11.61
C LEU A 53 -0.12 4.66 -12.50
N HIS A 54 0.00 5.02 -13.77
CA HIS A 54 -1.15 5.02 -14.68
C HIS A 54 -1.60 3.61 -15.04
N PHE A 55 -0.68 2.71 -15.38
CA PHE A 55 -1.03 1.33 -15.77
C PHE A 55 -1.71 0.58 -14.62
N ASN A 56 -1.13 0.61 -13.42
CA ASN A 56 -1.65 -0.17 -12.29
C ASN A 56 -2.95 0.39 -11.71
N ASN A 57 -3.20 1.70 -11.83
CA ASN A 57 -4.45 2.32 -11.40
C ASN A 57 -5.56 2.31 -12.46
N SER A 58 -5.23 2.06 -13.72
CA SER A 58 -6.21 1.87 -14.80
C SER A 58 -6.78 0.44 -14.85
N SER A 59 -6.04 -0.54 -14.33
CA SER A 59 -6.45 -1.95 -14.35
C SER A 59 -7.54 -2.23 -13.32
N PRO A 60 -8.56 -3.06 -13.67
CA PRO A 60 -9.53 -3.59 -12.71
C PRO A 60 -8.80 -4.17 -11.50
N THR A 61 -9.40 -4.00 -10.31
CA THR A 61 -8.82 -4.54 -9.07
C THR A 61 -9.03 -6.05 -9.02
N ASP A 62 -8.33 -6.81 -9.87
CA ASP A 62 -8.17 -8.24 -9.66
C ASP A 62 -7.35 -8.40 -8.38
N THR A 63 -8.07 -8.75 -7.32
CA THR A 63 -7.52 -9.04 -6.00
C THR A 63 -7.64 -10.53 -5.75
N ASP A 64 -7.54 -11.34 -6.81
CA ASP A 64 -7.93 -12.74 -6.78
C ASP A 64 -6.92 -13.70 -6.15
N VAL A 65 -5.98 -13.16 -5.40
CA VAL A 65 -4.95 -13.94 -4.72
C VAL A 65 -5.13 -13.72 -3.22
N GLY A 66 -5.94 -14.59 -2.62
CA GLY A 66 -5.95 -14.78 -1.16
C GLY A 66 -4.54 -15.14 -0.68
N LEU A 67 -4.26 -14.87 0.60
CA LEU A 67 -2.96 -15.19 1.20
C LEU A 67 -2.56 -16.62 0.84
N LYS A 68 -1.40 -16.81 0.20
CA LYS A 68 -0.94 -18.16 -0.13
C LYS A 68 -0.77 -18.95 1.17
N LEU A 69 -1.65 -19.93 1.37
CA LEU A 69 -1.79 -20.81 2.55
C LEU A 69 -0.50 -21.48 3.05
N ILE A 70 0.60 -21.43 2.29
CA ILE A 70 1.83 -22.16 2.57
C ILE A 70 2.73 -21.40 3.57
N GLU A 71 2.71 -20.06 3.58
CA GLU A 71 3.64 -19.28 4.41
C GLU A 71 3.15 -19.01 5.83
N TYR A 72 1.83 -19.09 6.06
CA TYR A 72 1.18 -19.02 7.37
C TYR A 72 0.79 -20.42 7.89
N ALA A 73 1.44 -21.48 7.40
CA ALA A 73 1.16 -22.84 7.83
C ALA A 73 1.47 -23.01 9.34
N GLY A 74 0.46 -23.39 10.12
CA GLY A 74 0.55 -23.56 11.58
C GLY A 74 -0.07 -22.41 12.39
N GLU A 75 -0.49 -21.33 11.73
CA GLU A 75 -1.15 -20.20 12.37
C GLU A 75 -2.64 -20.47 12.63
N SER A 76 -3.19 -19.77 13.63
CA SER A 76 -4.61 -19.93 13.95
C SER A 76 -5.48 -19.46 12.76
N PRO A 77 -6.63 -20.12 12.49
CA PRO A 77 -7.54 -19.68 11.43
C PRO A 77 -7.97 -18.21 11.58
N CYS A 78 -8.12 -17.73 12.81
CA CYS A 78 -8.43 -16.34 13.11
C CYS A 78 -7.30 -15.40 12.68
N THR A 79 -6.06 -15.67 13.07
CA THR A 79 -4.88 -14.86 12.70
C THR A 79 -4.70 -14.81 11.19
N LEU A 80 -4.87 -15.95 10.51
CA LEU A 80 -4.79 -16.00 9.04
C LEU A 80 -5.87 -15.12 8.38
N ALA A 81 -7.09 -15.15 8.91
CA ALA A 81 -8.19 -14.37 8.37
C ALA A 81 -7.98 -12.85 8.60
N ILE A 82 -7.49 -12.45 9.78
CA ILE A 82 -7.13 -11.04 10.05
C ILE A 82 -5.97 -10.60 9.16
N GLY A 83 -4.92 -11.43 9.06
CA GLY A 83 -3.76 -11.18 8.20
C GLY A 83 -4.15 -11.02 6.73
N THR A 84 -5.16 -11.75 6.26
CA THR A 84 -5.71 -11.58 4.90
C THR A 84 -6.29 -10.17 4.70
N VAL A 85 -7.05 -9.65 5.66
CA VAL A 85 -7.60 -8.29 5.59
C VAL A 85 -6.49 -7.24 5.60
N VAL A 86 -5.48 -7.42 6.46
CA VAL A 86 -4.31 -6.54 6.52
C VAL A 86 -3.56 -6.55 5.18
N ALA A 87 -3.30 -7.74 4.62
CA ALA A 87 -2.63 -7.85 3.33
C ALA A 87 -3.45 -7.20 2.21
N ASP A 88 -4.76 -7.36 2.18
CA ASP A 88 -5.60 -6.71 1.16
C ASP A 88 -5.56 -5.19 1.25
N ALA A 89 -5.54 -4.63 2.46
CA ALA A 89 -5.42 -3.19 2.67
C ALA A 89 -4.09 -2.66 2.14
N PHE A 90 -2.99 -3.35 2.43
CA PHE A 90 -1.67 -2.97 1.93
C PHE A 90 -1.47 -3.23 0.44
N LYS A 91 -2.02 -4.32 -0.11
CA LYS A 91 -2.04 -4.56 -1.57
C LYS A 91 -2.74 -3.41 -2.29
N LEU A 92 -3.81 -2.88 -1.70
CA LEU A 92 -4.52 -1.74 -2.27
C LEU A 92 -3.71 -0.45 -2.15
N ALA A 93 -3.11 -0.18 -0.99
CA ALA A 93 -2.19 0.95 -0.84
C ALA A 93 -1.03 0.89 -1.84
N PHE A 94 -0.38 -0.26 -1.97
CA PHE A 94 0.71 -0.46 -2.93
C PHE A 94 0.25 -0.35 -4.39
N LYS A 95 -1.02 -0.69 -4.70
CA LYS A 95 -1.61 -0.42 -6.02
C LYS A 95 -1.53 1.06 -6.36
N PHE A 96 -1.98 1.92 -5.44
CA PHE A 96 -2.04 3.36 -5.66
C PHE A 96 -0.64 3.97 -5.85
N MET A 97 0.39 3.37 -5.23
CA MET A 97 1.80 3.71 -5.43
C MET A 97 2.40 3.22 -6.77
N GLY A 98 1.62 2.51 -7.59
CA GLY A 98 2.05 1.99 -8.89
C GLY A 98 2.84 0.68 -8.81
N ILE A 99 2.72 -0.08 -7.73
CA ILE A 99 3.51 -1.31 -7.53
C ILE A 99 2.86 -2.50 -8.25
N HIS A 100 3.69 -3.31 -8.93
CA HIS A 100 3.23 -4.46 -9.68
C HIS A 100 2.72 -5.59 -8.76
N GLU A 101 1.71 -6.34 -9.19
CA GLU A 101 1.01 -7.33 -8.36
C GLU A 101 1.92 -8.33 -7.64
N SER A 102 2.89 -8.92 -8.36
CA SER A 102 3.84 -9.88 -7.80
C SER A 102 4.72 -9.29 -6.70
N GLU A 103 5.11 -8.03 -6.83
CA GLU A 103 5.90 -7.31 -5.82
C GLU A 103 5.02 -6.95 -4.62
N ARG A 104 3.75 -6.58 -4.83
CA ARG A 104 2.79 -6.34 -3.75
C ARG A 104 2.57 -7.59 -2.91
N GLU A 105 2.33 -8.74 -3.55
CA GLU A 105 2.13 -10.00 -2.86
C GLU A 105 3.32 -10.31 -1.94
N SER A 106 4.52 -10.29 -2.51
CA SER A 106 5.77 -10.57 -1.79
C SER A 106 5.98 -9.58 -0.62
N ALA A 107 5.76 -8.28 -0.87
CA ALA A 107 5.93 -7.26 0.16
C ALA A 107 4.92 -7.40 1.29
N THR A 108 3.65 -7.74 0.98
CA THR A 108 2.64 -7.97 2.02
C THR A 108 2.92 -9.20 2.86
N GLN A 109 3.50 -10.26 2.29
CA GLN A 109 3.93 -11.44 3.05
C GLN A 109 5.05 -11.09 4.04
N ILE A 110 6.05 -10.32 3.58
CA ILE A 110 7.12 -9.83 4.46
C ILE A 110 6.55 -8.91 5.56
N LEU A 111 5.62 -8.03 5.20
CA LEU A 111 4.96 -7.13 6.16
C LEU A 111 4.22 -7.90 7.25
N LEU A 112 3.42 -8.90 6.89
CA LEU A 112 2.71 -9.74 7.85
C LEU A 112 3.68 -10.50 8.77
N LYS A 113 4.76 -11.04 8.21
CA LYS A 113 5.81 -11.69 8.98
C LYS A 113 6.50 -10.74 9.96
N LYS A 114 6.74 -9.48 9.57
CA LYS A 114 7.34 -8.45 10.44
C LYS A 114 6.39 -8.01 11.56
N LEU A 115 5.09 -7.93 11.30
CA LEU A 115 4.08 -7.67 12.34
C LEU A 115 4.07 -8.80 13.37
N GLY A 116 4.09 -10.05 12.91
CA GLY A 116 3.95 -11.21 13.78
C GLY A 116 2.52 -11.42 14.29
N HIS A 117 2.33 -12.53 15.00
CA HIS A 117 1.01 -13.02 15.39
C HIS A 117 0.24 -12.05 16.30
N ASP A 118 0.88 -11.58 17.37
CA ASP A 118 0.23 -10.77 18.41
C ASP A 118 -0.26 -9.44 17.85
N ALA A 119 0.60 -8.75 17.08
CA ALA A 119 0.23 -7.50 16.41
C ALA A 119 -0.93 -7.70 15.43
N ILE A 120 -0.93 -8.79 14.65
CA ILE A 120 -2.04 -9.10 13.74
C ILE A 120 -3.33 -9.32 14.53
N HIS A 121 -3.27 -10.03 15.66
CA HIS A 121 -4.44 -10.25 16.51
C HIS A 121 -5.01 -8.94 17.07
N ASP A 122 -4.16 -8.00 17.51
CA ASP A 122 -4.58 -6.70 18.05
C ASP A 122 -5.33 -5.84 17.03
N LEU A 123 -5.10 -6.05 15.73
CA LEU A 123 -5.80 -5.37 14.65
C LEU A 123 -7.25 -5.85 14.46
N PHE A 124 -7.67 -6.93 15.14
CA PHE A 124 -9.02 -7.50 15.01
C PHE A 124 -10.14 -6.48 15.26
N THR A 125 -9.97 -5.59 16.23
CA THR A 125 -10.96 -4.55 16.54
C THR A 125 -11.22 -3.63 15.34
N ILE A 126 -10.16 -3.29 14.59
CA ILE A 126 -10.27 -2.44 13.40
C ILE A 126 -10.97 -3.21 12.28
N VAL A 127 -10.60 -4.49 12.07
CA VAL A 127 -11.26 -5.38 11.10
C VAL A 127 -12.75 -5.53 11.39
N HIS A 128 -13.11 -5.66 12.67
CA HIS A 128 -14.50 -5.70 13.11
C HIS A 128 -15.25 -4.40 12.75
N ASN A 129 -14.61 -3.24 12.86
CA ASN A 129 -15.21 -1.96 12.47
C ASN A 129 -15.41 -1.84 10.94
N ILE A 130 -14.48 -2.36 10.13
CA ILE A 130 -14.65 -2.41 8.65
C ILE A 130 -15.91 -3.21 8.28
N LYS A 131 -16.09 -4.39 8.89
CA LYS A 131 -17.29 -5.21 8.68
C LYS A 131 -18.56 -4.43 9.00
N ASN A 132 -18.64 -3.84 10.19
CA ASN A 132 -19.87 -3.25 10.73
C ASN A 132 -20.17 -1.82 10.25
N SER A 133 -19.31 -1.25 9.39
CA SER A 133 -19.56 0.06 8.79
C SER A 133 -20.65 -0.01 7.72
N ASP A 134 -21.56 0.96 7.72
CA ASP A 134 -22.70 1.00 6.80
C ASP A 134 -22.38 1.66 5.44
N SER A 135 -21.38 2.55 5.40
CA SER A 135 -21.04 3.32 4.20
C SER A 135 -19.66 2.95 3.64
N ILE A 136 -19.48 3.13 2.32
CA ILE A 136 -18.17 2.98 1.66
C ILE A 136 -17.14 3.92 2.31
N THR A 137 -17.54 5.15 2.61
CA THR A 137 -16.67 6.14 3.24
C THR A 137 -16.18 5.70 4.61
N ASP A 138 -17.06 5.12 5.45
CA ASP A 138 -16.65 4.65 6.78
C ASP A 138 -15.79 3.40 6.69
N LYS A 139 -16.10 2.48 5.77
CA LYS A 139 -15.21 1.35 5.45
C LYS A 139 -13.82 1.84 5.04
N SER A 140 -13.74 2.84 4.17
CA SER A 140 -12.49 3.48 3.76
C SER A 140 -11.72 4.10 4.93
N LYS A 141 -12.39 4.80 5.85
CA LYS A 141 -11.78 5.34 7.07
C LYS A 141 -11.21 4.26 7.97
N HIS A 142 -11.92 3.15 8.13
CA HIS A 142 -11.44 2.03 8.93
C HIS A 142 -10.31 1.26 8.24
N THR A 143 -10.30 1.18 6.91
CA THR A 143 -9.13 0.69 6.16
C THR A 143 -7.92 1.59 6.37
N TRP A 144 -8.10 2.92 6.34
CA TRP A 144 -7.02 3.85 6.69
C TRP A 144 -6.54 3.63 8.12
N SER A 145 -7.46 3.49 9.08
CA SER A 145 -7.13 3.20 10.48
C SER A 145 -6.31 1.91 10.62
N LEU A 146 -6.59 0.90 9.79
CA LEU A 146 -5.83 -0.35 9.75
C LEU A 146 -4.39 -0.12 9.25
N ILE A 147 -4.21 0.68 8.20
CA ILE A 147 -2.89 1.05 7.67
C ILE A 147 -2.12 1.88 8.68
N SER A 148 -2.75 2.88 9.31
CA SER A 148 -2.14 3.69 10.36
C SER A 148 -1.71 2.86 11.56
N ALA A 149 -2.53 1.92 12.02
CA ALA A 149 -2.17 1.04 13.13
C ALA A 149 -0.95 0.15 12.81
N VAL A 150 -0.80 -0.29 11.56
CA VAL A 150 0.41 -1.01 11.13
C VAL A 150 1.61 -0.08 11.05
N GLU A 151 1.42 1.17 10.62
CA GLU A 151 2.48 2.18 10.61
C GLU A 151 2.93 2.54 12.04
N ASP A 152 2.03 2.66 13.01
CA ASP A 152 2.39 2.85 14.42
C ASP A 152 3.29 1.72 14.98
N ILE A 153 3.18 0.51 14.40
CA ILE A 153 3.94 -0.69 14.83
C ILE A 153 5.29 -0.78 14.11
N LEU A 154 5.30 -0.62 12.77
CA LEU A 154 6.50 -0.86 11.94
C LEU A 154 7.25 0.43 11.55
N GLY A 155 6.59 1.58 11.67
CA GLY A 155 6.99 2.84 11.06
C GLY A 155 6.91 2.82 9.53
N ILE A 156 6.94 4.01 8.93
CA ILE A 156 7.07 4.17 7.47
C ILE A 156 8.28 3.40 6.94
N SER A 157 9.42 3.44 7.65
CA SER A 157 10.64 2.71 7.27
C SER A 157 10.41 1.21 7.17
N GLY A 158 9.72 0.61 8.14
CA GLY A 158 9.43 -0.82 8.15
C GLY A 158 8.54 -1.25 6.98
N ILE A 159 7.54 -0.43 6.62
CA ILE A 159 6.70 -0.64 5.44
C ILE A 159 7.55 -0.56 4.16
N THR A 160 8.38 0.48 4.02
CA THR A 160 9.24 0.66 2.85
C THR A 160 10.32 -0.42 2.71
N ASP A 161 10.83 -0.95 3.83
CA ASP A 161 11.79 -2.05 3.82
C ASP A 161 11.19 -3.34 3.27
N CYS A 162 9.89 -3.59 3.54
CA CYS A 162 9.19 -4.74 2.95
C CYS A 162 9.16 -4.68 1.43
N LEU A 163 9.05 -3.49 0.85
CA LEU A 163 9.12 -3.29 -0.59
C LEU A 163 10.56 -3.47 -1.10
N LYS A 164 11.53 -2.82 -0.45
CA LYS A 164 12.94 -2.85 -0.81
C LYS A 164 13.51 -4.27 -0.85
N GLU A 165 13.15 -5.12 0.12
CA GLU A 165 13.60 -6.52 0.21
C GLU A 165 13.15 -7.39 -0.98
N THR A 166 12.10 -7.00 -1.69
CA THR A 166 11.53 -7.78 -2.82
C THR A 166 11.98 -7.29 -4.19
N MET A 167 12.66 -6.15 -4.27
CA MET A 167 12.89 -5.44 -5.52
C MET A 167 14.37 -5.36 -5.89
N HIS A 168 14.64 -5.53 -7.18
CA HIS A 168 15.93 -5.13 -7.74
C HIS A 168 16.13 -3.61 -7.57
N TRP A 169 17.38 -3.16 -7.40
CA TRP A 169 17.70 -1.76 -7.07
C TRP A 169 17.03 -0.73 -7.99
N TYR A 170 16.91 -1.04 -9.30
CA TYR A 170 16.26 -0.14 -10.27
C TYR A 170 14.76 -0.01 -10.00
N ASN A 171 14.08 -1.13 -9.71
CA ASN A 171 12.67 -1.11 -9.34
C ASN A 171 12.48 -0.41 -7.99
N TRP A 172 13.39 -0.66 -7.04
CA TRP A 172 13.38 0.01 -5.76
C TRP A 172 13.58 1.52 -5.88
N MET A 173 14.45 1.99 -6.78
CA MET A 173 14.62 3.42 -7.02
C MET A 173 13.29 4.08 -7.40
N ILE A 174 12.60 3.53 -8.40
CA ILE A 174 11.35 4.08 -8.90
C ILE A 174 10.24 3.95 -7.85
N THR A 175 10.04 2.74 -7.34
CA THR A 175 8.97 2.43 -6.39
C THR A 175 9.18 3.08 -5.04
N GLY A 176 10.41 3.15 -4.54
CA GLY A 176 10.73 3.76 -3.26
C GLY A 176 10.44 5.25 -3.27
N ILE A 177 10.84 5.95 -4.35
CA ILE A 177 10.51 7.37 -4.54
C ILE A 177 8.99 7.59 -4.60
N THR A 178 8.27 6.80 -5.39
CA THR A 178 6.80 6.97 -5.49
C THR A 178 6.10 6.58 -4.19
N ALA A 179 6.55 5.53 -3.50
CA ALA A 179 5.98 5.09 -2.23
C ALA A 179 6.18 6.14 -1.14
N VAL A 180 7.40 6.68 -0.96
CA VAL A 180 7.67 7.71 0.04
C VAL A 180 6.89 8.99 -0.26
N ALA A 181 6.83 9.42 -1.52
CA ALA A 181 6.03 10.58 -1.92
C ALA A 181 4.54 10.37 -1.62
N GLN A 182 3.96 9.23 -2.01
CA GLN A 182 2.55 8.92 -1.81
C GLN A 182 2.18 8.78 -0.32
N LEU A 183 3.03 8.10 0.45
CA LEU A 183 2.86 7.99 1.91
C LEU A 183 2.91 9.37 2.56
N THR A 184 3.86 10.22 2.16
CA THR A 184 3.96 11.60 2.68
C THR A 184 2.67 12.36 2.45
N ILE A 185 2.06 12.27 1.26
CA ILE A 185 0.79 12.93 0.97
C ILE A 185 -0.35 12.37 1.84
N TRP A 186 -0.47 11.06 1.95
CA TRP A 186 -1.51 10.45 2.77
C TRP A 186 -1.39 10.82 4.24
N PHE A 187 -0.18 10.75 4.82
CA PHE A 187 0.02 11.10 6.22
C PHE A 187 -0.09 12.60 6.47
N ALA A 188 0.37 13.46 5.56
CA ALA A 188 0.20 14.92 5.67
C ALA A 188 -1.28 15.34 5.67
N THR A 189 -2.14 14.58 4.99
CA THR A 189 -3.59 14.80 4.94
C THR A 189 -4.36 14.05 6.03
N GLY A 190 -3.67 13.38 6.96
CA GLY A 190 -4.30 12.53 7.98
C GLY A 190 -5.10 11.36 7.40
N GLY A 191 -4.75 10.92 6.20
CA GLY A 191 -5.42 9.85 5.44
C GLY A 191 -6.52 10.31 4.52
N ALA A 192 -6.87 11.60 4.48
CA ALA A 192 -8.01 12.07 3.68
C ALA A 192 -7.85 11.73 2.19
N ALA A 193 -6.65 11.91 1.63
CA ALA A 193 -6.35 11.55 0.24
C ALA A 193 -6.54 10.04 -0.02
N PHE A 194 -5.98 9.17 0.82
CA PHE A 194 -6.17 7.72 0.71
C PHE A 194 -7.64 7.31 0.84
N ILE A 195 -8.37 7.90 1.79
CA ILE A 195 -9.80 7.59 2.02
C ILE A 195 -10.63 7.92 0.77
N VAL A 196 -10.30 8.99 0.05
CA VAL A 196 -10.95 9.33 -1.22
C VAL A 196 -10.57 8.32 -2.32
N GLU A 197 -9.28 7.98 -2.45
CA GLU A 197 -8.78 6.99 -3.41
C GLU A 197 -9.53 5.67 -3.31
N ILE A 198 -9.58 5.10 -2.10
CA ILE A 198 -10.21 3.82 -1.86
C ILE A 198 -11.74 3.86 -1.99
N ALA A 199 -12.37 4.98 -1.62
CA ALA A 199 -13.81 5.14 -1.80
C ALA A 199 -14.20 5.14 -3.29
N LEU A 200 -13.37 5.72 -4.15
CA LEU A 200 -13.55 5.69 -5.61
C LEU A 200 -13.21 4.33 -6.22
N ALA A 201 -12.35 3.55 -5.56
CA ALA A 201 -11.98 2.20 -5.99
C ALA A 201 -13.05 1.12 -5.74
N GLY A 202 -14.24 1.49 -5.25
CA GLY A 202 -15.51 0.72 -5.21
C GLY A 202 -15.40 -0.80 -5.02
N PRO A 203 -15.19 -1.59 -6.08
CA PRO A 203 -14.96 -3.04 -5.97
C PRO A 203 -13.90 -3.46 -4.93
N ALA A 204 -12.82 -2.68 -4.77
CA ALA A 204 -11.75 -2.98 -3.84
C ALA A 204 -12.22 -2.92 -2.38
N ILE A 205 -12.98 -1.89 -2.02
CA ILE A 205 -13.49 -1.74 -0.64
C ILE A 205 -14.58 -2.78 -0.33
N ALA A 206 -15.37 -3.19 -1.33
CA ALA A 206 -16.36 -4.26 -1.17
C ALA A 206 -15.68 -5.60 -0.83
N ARG A 207 -14.55 -5.92 -1.48
CA ARG A 207 -13.79 -7.15 -1.19
C ARG A 207 -13.13 -7.11 0.18
N LEU A 208 -12.54 -5.97 0.56
CA LEU A 208 -12.05 -5.76 1.92
C LEU A 208 -13.13 -5.98 2.98
N ALA A 209 -14.36 -5.52 2.70
CA ALA A 209 -15.50 -5.74 3.59
C ALA A 209 -15.89 -7.22 3.69
N LEU A 210 -15.89 -7.96 2.58
CA LEU A 210 -16.16 -9.39 2.55
C LEU A 210 -15.10 -10.17 3.34
N ASN A 211 -13.83 -9.86 3.15
CA ASN A 211 -12.74 -10.52 3.88
C ASN A 211 -12.77 -10.14 5.37
N SER A 212 -13.17 -8.92 5.71
CA SER A 212 -13.41 -8.51 7.10
C SER A 212 -14.56 -9.29 7.74
N ALA A 213 -15.66 -9.51 7.01
CA ALA A 213 -16.77 -10.33 7.49
C ALA A 213 -16.33 -11.79 7.72
N ASN A 214 -15.55 -12.36 6.81
CA ASN A 214 -14.97 -13.69 6.96
C ASN A 214 -14.06 -13.79 8.18
N ALA A 215 -13.19 -12.79 8.40
CA ALA A 215 -12.32 -12.74 9.57
C ALA A 215 -13.10 -12.70 10.88
N VAL A 216 -14.11 -11.83 10.99
CA VAL A 216 -14.97 -11.76 12.18
C VAL A 216 -15.67 -13.08 12.44
N ASN A 217 -16.21 -13.73 11.41
CA ASN A 217 -16.89 -15.02 11.57
C ASN A 217 -15.93 -16.15 11.97
N THR A 218 -14.69 -16.11 11.51
CA THR A 218 -13.67 -17.13 11.81
C THR A 218 -13.10 -16.97 13.23
N CYS A 219 -13.07 -15.74 13.74
CA CYS A 219 -12.55 -15.40 15.07
C CYS A 219 -13.60 -15.44 16.20
N SER A 220 -14.87 -15.67 15.87
CA SER A 220 -15.99 -15.78 16.84
C SER A 220 -16.24 -17.23 17.23
#